data_AF-A0A1I6AQ57-F1
#
_entry.id   AF-A0A1I6AQ57-F1
#
_cell.length_a   1.000
_cell.length_b   1.000
_cell.length_c   1.000
_cell.angle_alpha   90.00
_cell.angle_beta   90.00
_cell.angle_gamma   90.00
#
_symmetry.space_group_name_H-M   'P 1'
#
loop_
_entity.id
_entity.type
_entity.pdbx_description
1 polymer ?
#
loop_
_entity_poly.entity_id
_entity_poly.type
_entity_poly.pdbx_seq_one_letter_code
_entity_poly.pdbx_strand_id
1 'polypeptide(L)'
;MHSVILAPMEGLVDAPMRDILTRIGGIDRCVSEFIRVTDGPLHPAALHRILPESRQGWRTAAGVPVHPQLLGSDPDWLAHNGAWLADLGAPAVDLNFGCPAKTVNRHRGGATLLREPETLYRIVSAMRAALPARVPVTAKMRLGYSDTSQTLECAQALADGGGCRDCRSRSHP
;
A
#
# COMPACT_ATOMS: atom_id res chain seq x y z
N MET A 1 -16.16 -9.24 14.53
CA MET A 1 -16.74 -8.76 13.26
C MET A 1 -15.70 -9.00 12.16
N HIS A 2 -16.12 -9.53 11.01
CA HIS A 2 -15.23 -9.70 9.86
C HIS A 2 -15.16 -8.39 9.09
N SER A 3 -13.97 -7.96 8.68
CA SER A 3 -13.81 -6.77 7.85
C SER A 3 -13.61 -7.16 6.39
N VAL A 4 -14.31 -6.48 5.48
CA VAL A 4 -14.22 -6.64 4.03
C VAL A 4 -13.50 -5.42 3.44
N ILE A 5 -12.40 -5.70 2.75
CA ILE A 5 -11.54 -4.69 2.15
C ILE A 5 -11.63 -4.83 0.63
N LEU A 6 -11.89 -3.73 -0.06
CA LEU A 6 -11.75 -3.70 -1.51
C LEU A 6 -10.25 -3.64 -1.87
N ALA A 7 -9.77 -4.72 -2.49
CA ALA A 7 -8.38 -4.88 -2.87
C ALA A 7 -7.96 -3.89 -3.98
N PRO A 8 -6.69 -3.48 -4.00
CA PRO A 8 -6.17 -2.61 -5.03
C PRO A 8 -5.95 -3.40 -6.32
N MET A 9 -6.49 -2.91 -7.43
CA MET A 9 -6.37 -3.52 -8.76
C MET A 9 -6.07 -2.43 -9.78
N GLU A 10 -4.78 -2.27 -10.11
CA GLU A 10 -4.30 -1.30 -11.11
C GLU A 10 -5.02 -1.48 -12.45
N GLY A 11 -5.52 -0.37 -13.01
CA GLY A 11 -6.25 -0.32 -14.28
C GLY A 11 -7.68 -0.85 -14.20
N LEU A 12 -8.19 -1.21 -13.02
CA LEU A 12 -9.53 -1.75 -12.84
C LEU A 12 -10.32 -1.05 -11.73
N VAL A 13 -9.74 -0.88 -10.54
CA VAL A 13 -10.41 -0.29 -9.37
C VAL A 13 -9.92 1.14 -9.14
N ASP A 14 -10.15 1.96 -10.15
CA ASP A 14 -9.96 3.42 -10.09
C ASP A 14 -11.04 4.11 -9.24
N ALA A 15 -10.98 5.43 -9.11
CA ALA A 15 -11.93 6.17 -8.26
C ALA A 15 -13.41 5.98 -8.67
N PRO A 16 -13.80 6.09 -9.97
CA PRO A 16 -15.15 5.75 -10.41
C PRO A 16 -15.58 4.33 -10.03
N MET A 17 -14.73 3.33 -10.23
CA MET A 17 -15.06 1.94 -9.88
C MET A 17 -15.20 1.75 -8.37
N ARG A 18 -14.31 2.34 -7.55
CA ARG A 18 -14.44 2.32 -6.08
C ARG A 18 -15.76 2.91 -5.63
N ASP A 19 -16.16 4.02 -6.25
CA ASP A 19 -17.42 4.70 -5.94
C ASP A 19 -18.65 3.83 -6.30
N ILE A 20 -18.66 3.19 -7.47
CA ILE A 20 -19.72 2.24 -7.86
C ILE A 20 -19.79 1.07 -6.87
N LEU A 21 -18.66 0.43 -6.58
CA LEU A 21 -18.62 -0.75 -5.71
C LEU A 21 -19.01 -0.42 -4.26
N THR A 22 -18.58 0.72 -3.74
CA THR A 22 -18.89 1.12 -2.36
C THR A 22 -20.34 1.50 -2.15
N ARG A 23 -21.05 1.96 -3.19
CA ARG A 23 -22.51 2.19 -3.13
C ARG A 23 -23.35 0.92 -2.99
N ILE A 24 -22.84 -0.23 -3.44
CA ILE A 24 -23.53 -1.52 -3.28
C ILE A 24 -23.57 -1.92 -1.79
N GLY A 25 -22.60 -1.46 -1.00
CA GLY A 25 -22.48 -1.74 0.42
C GLY A 25 -21.65 -3.00 0.72
N GLY A 26 -21.37 -3.21 2.01
CA GLY A 26 -20.59 -4.36 2.49
C GLY A 26 -19.07 -4.23 2.37
N ILE A 27 -18.56 -3.07 1.96
CA ILE A 27 -17.12 -2.75 1.93
C ILE A 27 -16.81 -1.79 3.08
N ASP A 28 -15.92 -2.18 4.00
CA ASP A 28 -15.55 -1.34 5.15
C ASP A 28 -14.46 -0.32 4.82
N ARG A 29 -13.57 -0.67 3.88
CA ARG A 29 -12.51 0.22 3.37
C ARG A 29 -12.05 -0.21 1.99
N CYS A 30 -11.47 0.74 1.25
CA CYS A 30 -10.80 0.50 -0.01
C CYS A 30 -9.30 0.75 0.11
N VAL A 31 -8.52 0.06 -0.70
CA VAL A 31 -7.12 0.40 -0.97
C VAL A 31 -7.03 0.89 -2.41
N SER A 32 -6.36 2.03 -2.63
CA SER A 32 -6.21 2.62 -3.96
C SER A 32 -5.32 1.77 -4.86
N GLU A 33 -5.38 2.04 -6.16
CA GLU A 33 -4.26 1.69 -7.04
C GLU A 33 -2.95 2.25 -6.48
N PHE A 34 -1.84 1.55 -6.72
CA PHE A 34 -0.57 1.97 -6.14
C PHE A 34 -0.04 3.24 -6.79
N ILE A 35 0.58 4.09 -5.98
CA ILE A 35 1.37 5.22 -6.43
C ILE A 35 2.83 4.78 -6.44
N ARG A 36 3.46 4.83 -7.61
CA ARG A 36 4.86 4.46 -7.76
C ARG A 36 5.75 5.57 -7.21
N VAL A 37 6.62 5.20 -6.28
CA VAL A 37 7.70 6.02 -5.74
C VAL A 37 9.00 5.50 -6.33
N THR A 38 9.61 6.29 -7.21
CA THR A 38 10.92 5.97 -7.80
C THR A 38 12.01 6.70 -7.02
N ASP A 39 12.23 7.97 -7.37
CA ASP A 39 13.37 8.73 -6.90
C ASP A 39 12.88 10.19 -6.73
N GLY A 40 12.21 10.46 -5.61
CA GLY A 40 11.73 11.82 -5.29
C GLY A 40 10.36 11.92 -4.61
N PRO A 41 9.94 13.16 -4.29
CA PRO A 41 8.63 13.45 -3.75
C PRO A 41 7.53 13.22 -4.80
N LEU A 42 6.39 12.73 -4.35
CA LEU A 42 5.18 12.60 -5.16
C LEU A 42 4.64 13.98 -5.50
N HIS A 43 4.22 14.14 -6.75
CA HIS A 43 3.58 15.37 -7.19
C HIS A 43 2.09 15.35 -6.84
N PRO A 44 1.51 16.45 -6.29
CA PRO A 44 0.09 16.52 -5.97
C PRO A 44 -0.83 16.14 -7.13
N ALA A 45 -0.48 16.51 -8.36
CA ALA A 45 -1.27 16.14 -9.54
C ALA A 45 -1.33 14.62 -9.77
N ALA A 46 -0.24 13.89 -9.50
CA ALA A 46 -0.22 12.44 -9.64
C ALA A 46 -1.09 11.77 -8.56
N LEU A 47 -1.02 12.26 -7.31
CA LEU A 47 -1.89 11.82 -6.24
C LEU A 47 -3.37 12.03 -6.61
N HIS A 48 -3.76 13.24 -7.00
CA HIS A 48 -5.17 13.56 -7.27
C HIS A 48 -5.75 12.82 -8.47
N ARG A 49 -4.91 12.40 -9.42
CA ARG A 49 -5.34 11.56 -10.56
C ARG A 49 -5.73 10.15 -10.11
N ILE A 50 -4.98 9.56 -9.19
CA ILE A 50 -5.18 8.18 -8.69
C ILE A 50 -6.19 8.15 -7.53
N LEU A 51 -6.13 9.18 -6.70
CA LEU A 51 -6.84 9.35 -5.43
C LEU A 51 -7.46 10.75 -5.33
N PRO A 52 -8.48 11.07 -6.15
CA PRO A 52 -9.26 12.28 -5.96
C PRO A 52 -9.91 12.35 -4.56
N GLU A 53 -10.14 11.21 -3.91
CA GLU A 53 -10.68 11.09 -2.55
C GLU A 53 -9.80 11.78 -1.49
N SER A 54 -8.51 12.01 -1.77
CA SER A 54 -7.62 12.79 -0.89
C SER A 54 -8.14 14.22 -0.65
N ARG A 55 -8.93 14.78 -1.58
CA ARG A 55 -9.61 16.09 -1.44
C ARG A 55 -10.99 15.99 -0.78
N GLN A 56 -11.48 14.78 -0.52
CA GLN A 56 -12.79 14.49 0.02
C GLN A 56 -12.70 13.79 1.39
N GLY A 57 -11.63 14.08 2.14
CA GLY A 57 -11.40 13.48 3.45
C GLY A 57 -11.10 11.98 3.39
N TRP A 58 -10.47 11.52 2.31
CA TRP A 58 -10.05 10.13 2.09
C TRP A 58 -11.21 9.14 2.10
N ARG A 59 -12.34 9.52 1.49
CA ARG A 59 -13.54 8.70 1.38
C ARG A 59 -14.10 8.72 -0.03
N THR A 60 -14.72 7.61 -0.44
CA THR A 60 -15.58 7.59 -1.62
C THR A 60 -16.83 8.45 -1.39
N ALA A 61 -17.63 8.72 -2.43
CA ALA A 61 -18.87 9.48 -2.25
C ALA A 61 -19.90 8.73 -1.38
N ALA A 62 -19.80 7.39 -1.31
CA ALA A 62 -20.58 6.55 -0.39
C ALA A 62 -20.06 6.61 1.07
N GLY A 63 -19.01 7.38 1.35
CA GLY A 63 -18.44 7.56 2.69
C GLY A 63 -17.47 6.46 3.12
N VAL A 64 -17.11 5.52 2.24
CA VAL A 64 -16.18 4.43 2.57
C VAL A 64 -14.74 4.94 2.55
N PRO A 65 -13.93 4.73 3.60
CA PRO A 65 -12.55 5.21 3.66
C PRO A 65 -11.66 4.55 2.60
N VAL A 66 -10.74 5.33 2.03
CA VAL A 66 -9.79 4.90 1.00
C VAL A 66 -8.36 5.10 1.49
N HIS A 67 -7.59 4.01 1.53
CA HIS A 67 -6.20 4.01 1.96
C HIS A 67 -5.29 4.10 0.73
N PRO A 68 -4.34 5.05 0.69
CA PRO A 68 -3.33 5.08 -0.36
C PRO A 68 -2.40 3.88 -0.27
N GLN A 69 -2.03 3.31 -1.42
CA GLN A 69 -0.99 2.30 -1.53
C GLN A 69 0.24 2.88 -2.22
N LEU A 70 1.42 2.71 -1.64
CA LEU A 70 2.71 3.06 -2.23
C LEU A 70 3.42 1.82 -2.78
N LEU A 71 4.12 1.99 -3.89
CA LEU A 71 5.01 0.98 -4.46
C LEU A 71 6.39 1.60 -4.69
N GLY A 72 7.41 1.07 -4.03
CA GLY A 72 8.79 1.53 -4.17
C GLY A 72 9.77 0.56 -3.50
N SER A 73 11.04 0.92 -3.50
CA SER A 73 12.13 0.12 -2.91
C SER A 73 13.04 0.93 -1.98
N ASP A 74 13.05 2.25 -2.09
CA ASP A 74 13.83 3.16 -1.27
C ASP A 74 13.07 3.50 0.04
N PRO A 75 13.60 3.14 1.23
CA PRO A 75 12.96 3.43 2.50
C PRO A 75 12.76 4.93 2.76
N ASP A 76 13.69 5.78 2.37
CA ASP A 76 13.68 7.21 2.66
C ASP A 76 12.61 7.90 1.81
N TRP A 77 12.54 7.57 0.52
CA TRP A 77 11.49 8.12 -0.35
C TRP A 77 10.11 7.60 0.01
N LEU A 78 9.98 6.32 0.40
CA LEU A 78 8.69 5.80 0.87
C LEU A 78 8.27 6.51 2.16
N ALA A 79 9.17 6.65 3.13
CA ALA A 79 8.90 7.33 4.40
C ALA A 79 8.51 8.81 4.20
N HIS A 80 9.26 9.54 3.36
CA HIS A 80 8.97 10.93 3.01
C HIS A 80 7.57 11.08 2.42
N ASN A 81 7.24 10.26 1.42
CA ASN A 81 5.95 10.31 0.75
C ASN A 81 4.80 9.81 1.64
N GLY A 82 5.05 8.80 2.49
CA GLY A 82 4.08 8.33 3.47
C GLY A 82 3.75 9.39 4.52
N ALA A 83 4.75 10.13 5.02
CA ALA A 83 4.55 11.25 5.93
C ALA A 83 3.73 12.37 5.27
N TRP A 84 4.04 12.70 4.00
CA TRP A 84 3.26 13.67 3.24
C TRP A 84 1.79 13.25 3.08
N LEU A 85 1.50 11.97 2.80
CA LEU A 85 0.12 11.47 2.75
C LEU A 85 -0.57 11.55 4.12
N ALA A 86 0.15 11.25 5.20
CA ALA A 86 -0.38 11.37 6.56
C ALA A 86 -0.70 12.83 6.94
N ASP A 87 0.14 13.79 6.53
CA ASP A 87 -0.10 15.23 6.72
C ASP A 87 -1.32 15.72 5.94
N LEU A 88 -1.58 15.13 4.78
CA LEU A 88 -2.82 15.34 4.01
C LEU A 88 -4.05 14.65 4.64
N GLY A 89 -3.89 13.94 5.75
CA GLY A 89 -4.98 13.33 6.51
C GLY A 89 -5.31 11.89 6.11
N ALA A 90 -4.38 11.17 5.46
CA ALA A 90 -4.61 9.77 5.09
C ALA A 90 -4.93 8.91 6.33
N PRO A 91 -5.98 8.06 6.27
CA PRO A 91 -6.38 7.22 7.40
C PRO A 91 -5.39 6.08 7.69
N ALA A 92 -4.57 5.71 6.71
CA ALA A 92 -3.49 4.74 6.76
C ALA A 92 -2.56 4.96 5.56
N VAL A 93 -1.41 4.29 5.52
CA VAL A 93 -0.62 4.16 4.28
C VAL A 93 -0.24 2.70 4.07
N ASP A 94 -0.61 2.15 2.92
CA ASP A 94 -0.34 0.75 2.55
C ASP A 94 0.90 0.62 1.66
N LEU A 95 1.63 -0.49 1.80
CA LEU A 95 2.82 -0.79 1.00
C LEU A 95 2.58 -2.01 0.09
N ASN A 96 2.90 -1.87 -1.19
CA ASN A 96 2.78 -2.95 -2.17
C ASN A 96 4.09 -3.74 -2.31
N PHE A 97 4.07 -4.97 -1.80
CA PHE A 97 5.12 -5.98 -1.99
C PHE A 97 4.62 -7.16 -2.84
N GLY A 98 3.60 -6.94 -3.68
CA GLY A 98 2.93 -8.01 -4.44
C GLY A 98 2.95 -7.85 -5.96
N CYS A 99 3.28 -6.67 -6.49
CA CYS A 99 3.31 -6.44 -7.94
C CYS A 99 4.44 -7.26 -8.60
N PRO A 100 4.19 -8.01 -9.69
CA PRO A 100 5.20 -8.83 -10.35
C PRO A 100 6.39 -8.01 -10.87
N ALA A 101 7.60 -8.59 -10.82
CA ALA A 101 8.85 -7.95 -11.20
C ALA A 101 8.83 -7.32 -12.62
N LYS A 102 8.14 -7.98 -13.57
CA LYS A 102 8.05 -7.53 -14.96
C LYS A 102 7.29 -6.20 -15.10
N THR A 103 6.37 -5.92 -14.18
CA THR A 103 5.56 -4.68 -14.13
C THR A 103 6.28 -3.57 -13.35
N VAL A 104 7.35 -3.90 -12.63
CA VAL A 104 8.17 -2.96 -11.84
C VAL A 104 9.51 -2.75 -12.57
N ASN A 105 9.47 -2.04 -13.69
CA ASN A 105 10.67 -1.78 -14.50
C ASN A 105 11.73 -0.95 -13.72
N ARG A 106 13.01 -1.30 -13.93
CA ARG A 106 14.30 -0.67 -13.53
C ARG A 106 14.55 -0.28 -12.06
N HIS A 107 13.56 0.08 -11.25
CA HIS A 107 13.79 0.70 -9.92
C HIS A 107 13.67 -0.27 -8.72
N ARG A 108 13.53 -1.59 -8.97
CA ARG A 108 13.23 -2.62 -7.95
C ARG A 108 11.93 -2.29 -7.16
N GLY A 109 11.32 -3.27 -6.52
CA GLY A 109 10.05 -3.07 -5.79
C GLY A 109 9.00 -4.14 -6.06
N GLY A 110 7.87 -4.07 -5.35
CA GLY A 110 6.84 -5.11 -5.41
C GLY A 110 7.37 -6.47 -4.94
N ALA A 111 6.96 -7.54 -5.62
CA ALA A 111 7.30 -8.91 -5.23
C ALA A 111 8.81 -9.21 -5.27
N THR A 112 9.61 -8.42 -6.00
CA THR A 112 11.07 -8.62 -6.05
C THR A 112 11.75 -8.52 -4.69
N LEU A 113 11.17 -7.72 -3.78
CA LEU A 113 11.65 -7.49 -2.42
C LEU A 113 11.39 -8.69 -1.49
N LEU A 114 10.54 -9.64 -1.89
CA LEU A 114 10.25 -10.85 -1.10
C LEU A 114 11.45 -11.81 -1.02
N ARG A 115 12.55 -11.51 -1.72
CA ARG A 115 13.84 -12.20 -1.58
C ARG A 115 14.74 -11.60 -0.51
N GLU A 116 14.40 -10.41 -0.04
CA GLU A 116 15.23 -9.59 0.82
C GLU A 116 14.40 -9.15 2.05
N PRO A 117 14.06 -10.05 2.99
CA PRO A 117 13.26 -9.71 4.17
C PRO A 117 13.81 -8.51 4.97
N GLU A 118 15.13 -8.40 5.07
CA GLU A 118 15.81 -7.27 5.70
C GLU A 118 15.45 -5.92 5.03
N THR A 119 15.31 -5.90 3.70
CA THR A 119 14.87 -4.70 2.97
C THR A 119 13.42 -4.35 3.32
N LEU A 120 12.54 -5.34 3.48
CA LEU A 120 11.16 -5.12 3.92
C LEU A 120 11.12 -4.50 5.32
N TYR A 121 11.91 -5.04 6.26
CA TYR A 121 12.03 -4.51 7.61
C TYR A 121 12.45 -3.04 7.60
N ARG A 122 13.48 -2.69 6.82
CA ARG A 122 13.97 -1.30 6.71
C ARG A 122 12.91 -0.36 6.15
N ILE A 123 12.21 -0.76 5.10
CA ILE A 123 11.13 0.04 4.50
C ILE A 123 10.02 0.30 5.51
N VAL A 124 9.52 -0.75 6.17
CA VAL A 124 8.41 -0.60 7.13
C VAL A 124 8.86 0.17 8.37
N SER A 125 10.07 -0.03 8.86
CA SER A 125 10.63 0.71 9.99
C SER A 125 10.76 2.20 9.68
N ALA A 126 11.27 2.56 8.49
CA ALA A 126 11.39 3.96 8.06
C ALA A 126 10.00 4.62 7.94
N MET A 127 9.04 3.93 7.32
CA MET A 127 7.65 4.37 7.27
C MET A 127 7.06 4.57 8.66
N ARG A 128 7.22 3.60 9.55
CA ARG A 128 6.66 3.67 10.90
C ARG A 128 7.25 4.82 11.71
N ALA A 129 8.55 5.09 11.56
CA ALA A 129 9.24 6.20 12.21
C ALA A 129 8.78 7.57 11.67
N ALA A 130 8.49 7.68 10.38
CA ALA A 130 8.08 8.93 9.74
C ALA A 130 6.59 9.27 9.95
N LEU A 131 5.71 8.27 10.01
CA LEU A 131 4.27 8.50 10.14
C LEU A 131 3.86 8.72 11.61
N PRO A 132 2.89 9.62 11.89
CA PRO A 132 2.31 9.76 13.22
C PRO A 132 1.78 8.41 13.75
N ALA A 133 1.95 8.12 15.04
CA ALA A 133 1.60 6.82 15.63
C ALA A 133 0.14 6.38 15.39
N ARG A 134 -0.78 7.33 15.25
CA ARG A 134 -2.21 7.09 14.97
C ARG A 134 -2.50 6.66 13.52
N VAL A 135 -1.58 6.90 12.58
CA VAL A 135 -1.72 6.53 11.17
C VAL A 135 -1.03 5.19 10.97
N PRO A 136 -1.76 4.08 10.75
CA PRO A 136 -1.16 2.76 10.59
C PRO A 136 -0.42 2.64 9.26
N VAL A 137 0.68 1.88 9.29
CA VAL A 137 1.36 1.38 8.09
C VAL A 137 0.88 -0.03 7.86
N THR A 138 0.31 -0.32 6.70
CA THR A 138 -0.10 -1.67 6.31
C THR A 138 0.75 -2.15 5.13
N ALA A 139 0.76 -3.46 4.89
CA ALA A 139 1.52 -4.03 3.79
C ALA A 139 0.75 -5.18 3.13
N LYS A 140 0.75 -5.19 1.81
CA LYS A 140 0.23 -6.30 1.00
C LYS A 140 1.39 -7.02 0.32
N MET A 141 1.60 -8.28 0.67
CA MET A 141 2.59 -9.15 0.04
C MET A 141 1.98 -10.39 -0.60
N ARG A 142 2.72 -10.98 -1.55
CA ARG A 142 2.54 -12.38 -1.97
C ARG A 142 3.16 -13.33 -0.95
N LEU A 143 2.92 -14.63 -1.09
CA LEU A 143 3.56 -15.64 -0.25
C LEU A 143 5.07 -15.73 -0.50
N GLY A 144 5.52 -15.41 -1.71
CA GLY A 144 6.94 -15.28 -2.01
C GLY A 144 7.17 -14.89 -3.46
N TYR A 145 8.42 -14.99 -3.90
CA TYR A 145 8.83 -14.57 -5.24
C TYR A 145 8.74 -15.72 -6.26
N SER A 146 9.61 -16.73 -6.14
CA SER A 146 9.64 -17.94 -6.97
C SER A 146 8.91 -19.11 -6.31
N ASP A 147 8.93 -19.13 -4.98
CA ASP A 147 8.36 -20.15 -4.12
C ASP A 147 7.97 -19.49 -2.78
N THR A 148 7.49 -20.28 -1.82
CA THR A 148 6.96 -19.81 -0.54
C THR A 148 7.96 -19.92 0.63
N SER A 149 9.23 -20.26 0.39
CA SER A 149 10.22 -20.49 1.45
C SER A 149 10.40 -19.29 2.38
N GLN A 150 10.42 -18.07 1.82
CA GLN A 150 10.63 -16.83 2.58
C GLN A 150 9.34 -16.21 3.12
N THR A 151 8.18 -16.88 3.01
CA THR A 151 6.88 -16.33 3.46
C THR A 151 6.95 -15.84 4.90
N LEU A 152 7.46 -16.69 5.80
CA LEU A 152 7.47 -16.42 7.24
C LEU A 152 8.50 -15.34 7.60
N GLU A 153 9.68 -15.37 7.00
CA GLU A 153 10.71 -14.35 7.20
C GLU A 153 10.23 -12.97 6.73
N CYS A 154 9.57 -12.90 5.57
CA CYS A 154 8.98 -11.66 5.09
C CYS A 154 7.85 -11.18 6.01
N ALA A 155 6.95 -12.07 6.43
CA ALA A 155 5.88 -11.73 7.37
C ALA A 155 6.43 -11.17 8.69
N GLN A 156 7.48 -11.81 9.22
CA GLN A 156 8.13 -11.42 10.46
C GLN A 156 8.83 -10.07 10.32
N ALA A 157 9.57 -9.85 9.23
CA ALA A 157 10.22 -8.58 8.93
C ALA A 157 9.22 -7.40 8.85
N LEU A 158 8.06 -7.62 8.21
CA LEU A 158 6.99 -6.62 8.15
C LEU A 158 6.40 -6.33 9.55
N ALA A 159 6.21 -7.37 10.36
CA ALA A 159 5.69 -7.22 11.73
C ALA A 159 6.67 -6.48 12.65
N ASP A 160 7.94 -6.87 12.61
CA ASP A 160 9.00 -6.28 13.45
C ASP A 160 9.30 -4.83 13.07
N GLY A 161 9.15 -4.47 11.79
CA GLY A 161 9.25 -3.07 11.35
C GLY A 161 8.09 -2.18 11.79
N GLY A 162 7.07 -2.75 12.45
CA GLY A 162 5.90 -2.02 12.95
C GLY A 162 4.73 -1.95 11.96
N GLY A 163 4.69 -2.85 10.98
CA GLY A 163 3.54 -3.02 10.09
C GLY A 163 2.33 -3.58 10.82
N CYS A 164 1.17 -2.95 10.68
CA CYS A 164 -0.08 -3.41 11.25
C CYS A 164 -0.71 -4.52 10.38
N ARG A 165 -1.42 -5.46 11.03
CA ARG A 165 -1.99 -6.67 10.40
C ARG A 165 -3.04 -6.34 9.33
N ASP A 166 -2.65 -6.43 8.06
CA ASP A 166 -3.57 -6.62 6.91
C ASP A 166 -2.93 -7.43 5.77
N CYS A 167 -1.90 -8.22 6.08
CA CYS A 167 -1.07 -8.92 5.11
C CYS A 167 -1.65 -10.29 4.72
N ARG A 168 -2.68 -10.38 3.85
CA ARG A 168 -3.01 -11.66 3.19
C ARG A 168 -3.49 -11.43 1.75
N SER A 169 -2.63 -11.73 0.76
CA SER A 169 -3.11 -12.02 -0.60
C SER A 169 -2.75 -13.46 -0.98
N ARG A 170 -3.78 -14.30 -1.16
CA ARG A 170 -3.66 -15.62 -1.80
C ARG A 170 -3.63 -15.40 -3.31
N SER A 171 -2.50 -14.99 -3.86
CA SER A 171 -2.28 -15.06 -5.30
C SER A 171 -1.21 -16.13 -5.54
N HIS A 172 -1.60 -17.20 -6.23
CA HIS A 172 -0.68 -18.26 -6.65
C HIS A 172 0.46 -17.63 -7.51
N PRO A 173 1.67 -18.22 -7.46
CA PRO A 173 2.81 -17.76 -8.24
C PRO A 173 2.49 -17.66 -9.73
#